data_AF-A0A944RMT7-F1
#
_entry.id   AF-A0A944RMT7-F1
#
_cell.length_a   1.000
_cell.length_b   1.000
_cell.length_c   1.000
_cell.angle_alpha   90.00
_cell.angle_beta   90.00
_cell.angle_gamma   90.00
#
_symmetry.space_group_name_H-M   'P 1'
#
loop_
_entity.id
_entity.type
_entity.pdbx_description
1 polymer ?
#
loop_
_entity_poly.entity_id
_entity_poly.type
_entity_poly.pdbx_seq_one_letter_code
_entity_poly.pdbx_strand_id
1 'polypeptide(L)'
;MDTYHRALSSADTLLATAKRGIGDGEDQFAAHGYAWMATYVAGLRQMLGWAERLQADGQLGELEGLMVKAAFGEYLAQMQGGIPLSQVEIVRPHDLGVDEDALQEFRGDAVRELIHEGNSPAVRQQIADLIFDGHFGARGLGDETLEMIADQFHRFADEEVAPFAQAWHQQDQLIPIKVVDQMAELGVFGLTIAEDWGGLGMGKMAMCVVTEELSRGYLGVGSLGTRSEIAGELIGLGGTDEQKQTLLPKIASGEILPTAVFTEPNTGSDLASLRTKAVKTNGAYTITGAKTWITHAARSDLMTLLVRTDPDTPGYKGLSMLLAEKPRGNEDDPFPAPGMSGTEIEVLGYRGMKEFELAFDGFQVPEAALLGATEGQGFKQLMATFEA
;
A
#
# COMPACT_ATOMS: atom_id res chain seq x y z
N MET A 1 -30.83 -5.07 -10.00
CA MET A 1 -30.24 -3.90 -9.30
C MET A 1 -31.08 -3.45 -8.10
N ASP A 2 -32.40 -3.27 -8.19
CA ASP A 2 -33.24 -2.80 -7.06
C ASP A 2 -33.01 -3.53 -5.71
N THR A 3 -33.04 -4.87 -5.70
CA THR A 3 -32.80 -5.67 -4.49
C THR A 3 -31.45 -5.35 -3.84
N TYR A 4 -30.39 -5.13 -4.63
CA TYR A 4 -29.06 -4.78 -4.11
C TYR A 4 -29.03 -3.37 -3.49
N HIS A 5 -29.70 -2.38 -4.08
CA HIS A 5 -29.80 -1.05 -3.48
C HIS A 5 -30.59 -1.07 -2.16
N ARG A 6 -31.70 -1.82 -2.11
CA ARG A 6 -32.47 -1.97 -0.86
C ARG A 6 -31.63 -2.63 0.24
N ALA A 7 -30.87 -3.67 -0.10
CA ALA A 7 -29.98 -4.33 0.85
C ALA A 7 -28.81 -3.44 1.31
N LEU A 8 -28.20 -2.67 0.39
CA LEU A 8 -27.15 -1.71 0.73
C LEU A 8 -27.69 -0.59 1.65
N SER A 9 -28.90 -0.11 1.39
CA SER A 9 -29.57 0.88 2.26
C SER A 9 -29.80 0.34 3.68
N SER A 10 -30.21 -0.93 3.81
CA SER A 10 -30.28 -1.59 5.12
C SER A 10 -28.90 -1.69 5.80
N ALA A 11 -27.85 -2.01 5.04
CA ALA A 11 -26.48 -2.09 5.55
C ALA A 11 -25.94 -0.72 6.03
N ASP A 12 -26.25 0.35 5.31
CA ASP A 12 -25.93 1.74 5.71
C ASP A 12 -26.64 2.14 7.01
N THR A 13 -27.92 1.78 7.15
CA THR A 13 -28.69 2.02 8.38
C THR A 13 -28.07 1.27 9.56
N LEU A 14 -27.69 -0.01 9.39
CA LEU A 14 -27.03 -0.80 10.42
C LEU A 14 -25.68 -0.18 10.84
N LEU A 15 -24.86 0.23 9.87
CA LEU A 15 -23.58 0.90 10.13
C LEU A 15 -23.75 2.20 10.92
N ALA A 16 -24.77 3.01 10.57
CA ALA A 16 -25.07 4.23 11.31
C ALA A 16 -25.49 3.93 12.77
N THR A 17 -26.20 2.82 13.00
CA THR A 17 -26.53 2.36 14.36
C THR A 17 -25.28 1.90 15.11
N ALA A 18 -24.43 1.07 14.50
CA ALA A 18 -23.16 0.65 15.08
C ALA A 18 -22.28 1.85 15.46
N LYS A 19 -22.20 2.89 14.61
CA LYS A 19 -21.46 4.12 14.90
C LYS A 19 -21.93 4.80 16.20
N ARG A 20 -23.24 4.82 16.44
CA ARG A 20 -23.81 5.39 17.68
C ARG A 20 -23.52 4.49 18.88
N GLY A 21 -23.52 3.18 18.69
CA GLY A 21 -23.29 2.19 19.75
C GLY A 21 -21.85 2.17 20.28
N ILE A 22 -20.85 2.40 19.43
CA ILE A 22 -19.44 2.41 19.85
C ILE A 22 -19.02 3.68 20.63
N GLY A 23 -19.86 4.71 20.69
CA GLY A 23 -19.58 5.93 21.44
C GLY A 23 -18.35 6.70 20.96
N ASP A 24 -17.44 6.99 21.88
CA ASP A 24 -16.19 7.75 21.66
C ASP A 24 -15.00 6.88 21.21
N GLY A 25 -15.19 5.56 21.11
CA GLY A 25 -14.15 4.62 20.65
C GLY A 25 -13.12 4.24 21.70
N GLU A 26 -13.41 4.40 22.99
CA GLU A 26 -12.53 3.91 24.08
C GLU A 26 -12.36 2.37 24.06
N ASP A 27 -13.38 1.63 23.61
CA ASP A 27 -13.28 0.18 23.39
C ASP A 27 -12.65 -0.12 22.02
N GLN A 28 -11.39 -0.55 22.04
CA GLN A 28 -10.63 -0.88 20.83
C GLN A 28 -11.30 -1.98 19.99
N PHE A 29 -11.86 -3.02 20.62
CA PHE A 29 -12.47 -4.13 19.88
C PHE A 29 -13.71 -3.66 19.14
N ALA A 30 -14.56 -2.88 19.80
CA ALA A 30 -15.75 -2.28 19.19
C ALA A 30 -15.38 -1.25 18.11
N ALA A 31 -14.37 -0.40 18.35
CA ALA A 31 -13.90 0.59 17.39
C ALA A 31 -13.34 -0.05 16.12
N HIS A 32 -12.50 -1.08 16.24
CA HIS A 32 -12.01 -1.86 15.10
C HIS A 32 -13.15 -2.60 14.40
N GLY A 33 -14.07 -3.19 15.17
CA GLY A 33 -15.23 -3.87 14.61
C GLY A 33 -16.13 -2.96 13.78
N TYR A 34 -16.34 -1.72 14.22
CA TYR A 34 -17.02 -0.70 13.44
C TYR A 34 -16.26 -0.36 12.15
N ALA A 35 -14.93 -0.21 12.20
CA ALA A 35 -14.12 0.02 11.01
C ALA A 35 -14.26 -1.13 10.00
N TRP A 36 -14.27 -2.38 10.46
CA TRP A 36 -14.50 -3.57 9.61
C TRP A 36 -15.92 -3.61 9.02
N MET A 37 -16.95 -3.26 9.80
CA MET A 37 -18.31 -3.13 9.26
C MET A 37 -18.39 -2.02 8.20
N ALA A 38 -17.72 -0.89 8.42
CA ALA A 38 -17.63 0.19 7.43
C ALA A 38 -16.94 -0.29 6.14
N THR A 39 -15.87 -1.08 6.25
CA THR A 39 -15.20 -1.72 5.12
C THR A 39 -16.14 -2.62 4.32
N TYR A 40 -16.98 -3.42 4.99
CA TYR A 40 -17.95 -4.29 4.31
C TYR A 40 -19.00 -3.50 3.54
N VAL A 41 -19.55 -2.45 4.16
CA VAL A 41 -20.52 -1.55 3.50
C VAL A 41 -19.88 -0.82 2.32
N ALA A 42 -18.64 -0.34 2.47
CA ALA A 42 -17.89 0.26 1.38
C ALA A 42 -17.65 -0.74 0.24
N GLY A 43 -17.25 -1.97 0.55
CA GLY A 43 -17.07 -3.05 -0.43
C GLY A 43 -18.35 -3.36 -1.21
N LEU A 44 -19.49 -3.51 -0.52
CA LEU A 44 -20.80 -3.71 -1.17
C LEU A 44 -21.18 -2.54 -2.09
N ARG A 45 -20.93 -1.31 -1.65
CA ARG A 45 -21.18 -0.11 -2.47
C ARG A 45 -20.30 -0.11 -3.73
N GLN A 46 -19.02 -0.42 -3.61
CA GLN A 46 -18.11 -0.47 -4.76
C GLN A 46 -18.44 -1.62 -5.71
N MET A 47 -18.80 -2.80 -5.19
CA MET A 47 -19.25 -3.95 -6.00
C MET A 47 -20.50 -3.62 -6.80
N LEU A 48 -21.50 -2.98 -6.18
CA LEU A 48 -22.71 -2.55 -6.89
C LEU A 48 -22.39 -1.49 -7.94
N GLY A 49 -21.60 -0.48 -7.59
CA GLY A 49 -21.20 0.56 -8.53
C GLY A 49 -20.38 0.03 -9.71
N TRP A 50 -19.50 -0.94 -9.50
CA TRP A 50 -18.79 -1.65 -10.56
C TRP A 50 -19.74 -2.35 -11.52
N ALA A 51 -20.69 -3.11 -10.98
CA ALA A 51 -21.68 -3.83 -11.80
C ALA A 51 -22.59 -2.87 -12.59
N GLU A 52 -22.98 -1.75 -12.01
CA GLU A 52 -23.76 -0.71 -12.70
C GLU A 52 -22.99 -0.08 -13.87
N ARG A 53 -21.70 0.21 -13.69
CA ARG A 53 -20.83 0.71 -14.77
C ARG A 53 -20.70 -0.32 -15.89
N LEU A 54 -20.37 -1.56 -15.55
CA LEU A 54 -20.33 -2.64 -16.55
C LEU A 54 -21.67 -2.83 -17.25
N GLN A 55 -22.79 -2.70 -16.54
CA GLN A 55 -24.11 -2.80 -17.16
C GLN A 55 -24.36 -1.65 -18.14
N ALA A 56 -23.97 -0.42 -17.78
CA ALA A 56 -24.10 0.75 -18.65
C ALA A 56 -23.26 0.60 -19.93
N ASP A 57 -22.08 -0.03 -19.81
CA ASP A 57 -21.16 -0.26 -20.92
C ASP A 57 -21.47 -1.55 -21.71
N GLY A 58 -22.51 -2.30 -21.32
CA GLY A 58 -22.89 -3.56 -21.98
C GLY A 58 -21.92 -4.72 -21.73
N GLN A 59 -21.10 -4.62 -20.68
CA GLN A 59 -20.06 -5.58 -20.28
C GLN A 59 -20.44 -6.43 -19.06
N LEU A 60 -21.60 -6.21 -18.43
CA LEU A 60 -22.04 -7.03 -17.29
C LEU A 60 -22.43 -8.43 -17.78
N GLY A 61 -21.52 -9.39 -17.63
CA GLY A 61 -21.73 -10.79 -17.97
C GLY A 61 -22.34 -11.61 -16.83
N GLU A 62 -22.45 -12.92 -17.08
CA GLU A 62 -22.94 -13.88 -16.10
C GLU A 62 -22.02 -13.96 -14.88
N LEU A 63 -20.70 -14.04 -15.11
CA LEU A 63 -19.70 -14.14 -14.05
C LEU A 63 -19.77 -12.93 -13.11
N GLU A 64 -19.77 -11.72 -13.65
CA GLU A 64 -19.82 -10.49 -12.87
C GLU A 64 -21.12 -10.40 -12.06
N GLY A 65 -22.26 -10.75 -12.67
CA GLY A 65 -23.54 -10.83 -11.98
C GLY A 65 -23.53 -11.81 -10.81
N LEU A 66 -22.89 -12.97 -10.98
CA LEU A 66 -22.72 -13.97 -9.92
C LEU A 66 -21.76 -13.49 -8.82
N MET A 67 -20.69 -12.77 -9.17
CA MET A 67 -19.76 -12.18 -8.19
C MET A 67 -20.45 -11.16 -7.29
N VAL A 68 -21.27 -10.27 -7.85
CA VAL A 68 -22.09 -9.31 -7.07
C VAL A 68 -23.05 -10.07 -6.16
N LYS A 69 -23.73 -11.08 -6.70
CA LYS A 69 -24.69 -11.90 -5.95
C LYS A 69 -24.02 -12.62 -4.77
N ALA A 70 -22.85 -13.22 -4.99
CA ALA A 70 -22.06 -13.89 -3.97
C ALA A 70 -21.52 -12.92 -2.91
N ALA A 71 -20.98 -11.77 -3.33
CA ALA A 71 -20.45 -10.75 -2.42
C ALA A 71 -21.55 -10.21 -1.48
N PHE A 72 -22.71 -9.84 -2.02
CA PHE A 72 -23.85 -9.42 -1.20
C PHE A 72 -24.32 -10.52 -0.26
N GLY A 73 -24.47 -11.75 -0.73
CA GLY A 73 -24.89 -12.87 0.11
C GLY A 73 -23.95 -13.12 1.29
N GLU A 74 -22.64 -13.13 1.02
CA GLU A 74 -21.63 -13.39 2.05
C GLU A 74 -21.48 -12.23 3.04
N TYR A 75 -21.32 -11.00 2.54
CA TYR A 75 -21.00 -9.87 3.41
C TYR A 75 -22.20 -9.48 4.28
N LEU A 76 -23.42 -9.56 3.75
CA LEU A 76 -24.63 -9.34 4.56
C LEU A 76 -24.81 -10.43 5.62
N ALA A 77 -24.48 -11.69 5.30
CA ALA A 77 -24.54 -12.80 6.26
C ALA A 77 -23.54 -12.59 7.41
N GLN A 78 -22.31 -12.18 7.10
CA GLN A 78 -21.31 -11.86 8.10
C GLN A 78 -21.67 -10.61 8.91
N MET A 79 -22.26 -9.57 8.30
CA MET A 79 -22.72 -8.39 9.04
C MET A 79 -23.75 -8.73 10.12
N GLN A 80 -24.65 -9.71 9.91
CA GLN A 80 -25.58 -10.15 10.96
C GLN A 80 -25.03 -11.24 11.89
N GLY A 81 -24.07 -12.05 11.43
CA GLY A 81 -23.61 -13.26 12.15
C GLY A 81 -22.29 -13.08 12.90
N GLY A 82 -21.45 -12.19 12.39
CA GLY A 82 -20.14 -11.85 12.92
C GLY A 82 -19.14 -11.62 11.79
N ILE A 83 -18.37 -10.53 11.88
CA ILE A 83 -17.30 -10.19 10.94
C ILE A 83 -15.96 -10.64 11.55
N PRO A 84 -15.18 -11.49 10.86
CA PRO A 84 -13.86 -11.88 11.34
C PRO A 84 -12.84 -10.76 11.13
N LEU A 85 -12.35 -10.16 12.22
CA LEU A 85 -11.19 -9.27 12.21
C LEU A 85 -9.90 -10.08 12.06
N SER A 86 -9.88 -11.25 12.69
CA SER A 86 -8.86 -12.29 12.55
C SER A 86 -9.55 -13.67 12.65
N GLN A 87 -8.78 -14.76 12.59
CA GLN A 87 -9.35 -16.10 12.74
C GLN A 87 -9.99 -16.36 14.12
N VAL A 88 -9.62 -15.57 15.14
CA VAL A 88 -10.08 -15.76 16.53
C VAL A 88 -10.83 -14.54 17.08
N GLU A 89 -10.81 -13.42 16.37
CA GLU A 89 -11.51 -12.19 16.73
C GLU A 89 -12.68 -11.98 15.77
N ILE A 90 -13.89 -12.27 16.25
CA ILE A 90 -15.12 -12.13 15.46
C ILE A 90 -15.99 -11.09 16.16
N VAL A 91 -16.13 -9.91 15.56
CA VAL A 91 -17.05 -8.88 16.05
C VAL A 91 -18.47 -9.23 15.68
N ARG A 92 -19.39 -9.13 16.62
CA ARG A 92 -20.83 -9.35 16.41
C ARG A 92 -21.60 -8.04 16.56
N PRO A 93 -22.84 -7.96 16.05
CA PRO A 93 -23.65 -6.74 16.18
C PRO A 93 -23.78 -6.21 17.61
N HIS A 94 -23.93 -7.08 18.61
CA HIS A 94 -24.06 -6.65 20.01
C HIS A 94 -22.77 -6.04 20.58
N ASP A 95 -21.59 -6.43 20.07
CA ASP A 95 -20.30 -5.82 20.45
C ASP A 95 -20.23 -4.36 19.98
N LEU A 96 -21.04 -3.99 18.98
CA LEU A 96 -21.14 -2.64 18.41
C LEU A 96 -22.35 -1.87 18.95
N GLY A 97 -23.02 -2.36 19.99
CA GLY A 97 -24.21 -1.74 20.55
C GLY A 97 -25.45 -1.79 19.64
N VAL A 98 -25.48 -2.71 18.66
CA VAL A 98 -26.66 -2.97 17.84
C VAL A 98 -27.61 -3.89 18.60
N ASP A 99 -28.84 -3.42 18.83
CA ASP A 99 -29.90 -4.20 19.46
C ASP A 99 -30.65 -5.12 18.47
N GLU A 100 -31.52 -5.99 19.00
CA GLU A 100 -32.26 -6.95 18.17
C GLU A 100 -33.27 -6.26 17.24
N ASP A 101 -33.83 -5.10 17.63
CA ASP A 101 -34.77 -4.35 16.80
C ASP A 101 -34.07 -3.81 15.54
N ALA A 102 -32.90 -3.18 15.71
CA ALA A 102 -32.07 -2.71 14.60
C ALA A 102 -31.59 -3.88 13.72
N LEU A 103 -31.27 -5.02 14.33
CA LEU A 103 -30.87 -6.21 13.59
C LEU A 103 -32.04 -6.83 12.80
N GLN A 104 -33.26 -6.78 13.35
CA GLN A 104 -34.48 -7.23 12.67
C GLN A 104 -34.82 -6.32 11.48
N GLU A 105 -34.63 -5.01 11.62
CA GLU A 105 -34.78 -4.04 10.52
C GLU A 105 -33.75 -4.27 9.41
N PHE A 106 -32.48 -4.52 9.78
CA PHE A 106 -31.44 -4.90 8.82
C PHE A 106 -31.81 -6.17 8.04
N ARG A 107 -32.40 -7.16 8.71
CA ARG A 107 -32.90 -8.40 8.10
C ARG A 107 -34.21 -8.19 7.33
N GLY A 108 -34.32 -7.14 6.52
CA GLY A 108 -35.43 -6.94 5.58
C GLY A 108 -35.44 -7.99 4.46
N ASP A 109 -36.50 -8.01 3.66
CA ASP A 109 -36.71 -9.05 2.64
C ASP A 109 -35.56 -9.14 1.63
N ALA A 110 -35.04 -8.00 1.17
CA ALA A 110 -33.90 -7.96 0.24
C ALA A 110 -32.63 -8.57 0.84
N VAL A 111 -32.35 -8.31 2.11
CA VAL A 111 -31.19 -8.87 2.81
C VAL A 111 -31.37 -10.37 3.02
N ARG A 112 -32.56 -10.82 3.44
CA ARG A 112 -32.85 -12.27 3.62
C ARG A 112 -32.74 -13.04 2.32
N GLU A 113 -33.29 -12.50 1.22
CA GLU A 113 -33.21 -13.08 -0.12
C GLU A 113 -31.74 -13.27 -0.54
N LEU A 114 -30.94 -12.21 -0.44
CA LEU A 114 -29.53 -12.23 -0.82
C LEU A 114 -28.69 -13.13 0.07
N ILE A 115 -28.92 -13.17 1.38
CA ILE A 115 -28.21 -14.10 2.27
C ILE A 115 -28.54 -15.55 1.93
N HIS A 116 -29.81 -15.85 1.64
CA HIS A 116 -30.25 -17.22 1.35
C HIS A 116 -29.75 -17.73 -0.01
N GLU A 117 -29.82 -16.89 -1.04
CA GLU A 117 -29.55 -17.32 -2.42
C GLU A 117 -28.19 -16.87 -2.94
N GLY A 118 -27.63 -15.81 -2.36
CA GLY A 118 -26.51 -15.04 -2.91
C GLY A 118 -25.24 -15.85 -3.01
N ASN A 119 -24.83 -16.48 -1.91
CA ASN A 119 -23.67 -17.37 -1.85
C ASN A 119 -24.11 -18.83 -1.66
N SER A 120 -24.99 -19.34 -2.53
CA SER A 120 -25.41 -20.74 -2.49
C SER A 120 -24.35 -21.67 -3.12
N PRO A 121 -24.37 -22.99 -2.83
CA PRO A 121 -23.48 -23.95 -3.49
C PRO A 121 -23.55 -23.90 -5.02
N ALA A 122 -24.75 -23.69 -5.57
CA ALA A 122 -24.95 -23.58 -7.02
C ALA A 122 -24.27 -22.33 -7.60
N VAL A 123 -24.40 -21.18 -6.94
CA VAL A 123 -23.71 -19.95 -7.36
C VAL A 123 -22.20 -20.13 -7.32
N ARG A 124 -21.65 -20.71 -6.24
CA ARG A 124 -20.21 -20.98 -6.15
C ARG A 124 -19.71 -21.94 -7.23
N GLN A 125 -20.46 -23.00 -7.52
CA GLN A 125 -20.09 -23.93 -8.56
C GLN A 125 -20.08 -23.24 -9.94
N GLN A 126 -21.09 -22.44 -10.24
CA GLN A 126 -21.16 -21.72 -11.51
C GLN A 126 -20.01 -20.70 -11.66
N ILE A 127 -19.68 -19.96 -10.59
CA ILE A 127 -18.49 -19.09 -10.58
C ILE A 127 -17.22 -19.92 -10.83
N ALA A 128 -17.05 -21.04 -10.14
CA ALA A 128 -15.89 -21.91 -10.30
C ALA A 128 -15.75 -22.46 -11.73
N ASP A 129 -16.86 -22.81 -12.37
CA ASP A 129 -16.89 -23.29 -13.75
C ASP A 129 -16.52 -22.17 -14.75
N LEU A 130 -16.99 -20.93 -14.51
CA LEU A 130 -16.71 -19.78 -15.37
C LEU A 130 -15.27 -19.26 -15.26
N ILE A 131 -14.61 -19.42 -14.11
CA ILE A 131 -13.22 -18.99 -13.89
C ILE A 131 -12.19 -20.08 -14.19
N PHE A 132 -12.62 -21.26 -14.64
CA PHE A 132 -11.76 -22.44 -14.81
C PHE A 132 -10.57 -22.17 -15.75
N ASP A 133 -10.78 -21.38 -16.80
CA ASP A 133 -9.76 -21.02 -17.78
C ASP A 133 -8.90 -19.81 -17.36
N GLY A 134 -9.02 -19.35 -16.10
CA GLY A 134 -8.24 -18.24 -15.54
C GLY A 134 -8.79 -16.84 -15.88
N HIS A 135 -9.99 -16.75 -16.42
CA HIS A 135 -10.70 -15.48 -16.62
C HIS A 135 -11.56 -15.15 -15.40
N PHE A 136 -11.20 -14.10 -14.65
CA PHE A 136 -11.86 -13.71 -13.40
C PHE A 136 -12.83 -12.51 -13.56
N GLY A 137 -13.36 -12.32 -14.76
CA GLY A 137 -14.32 -11.27 -15.09
C GLY A 137 -13.67 -9.94 -15.51
N ALA A 138 -14.52 -9.00 -15.94
CA ALA A 138 -14.10 -7.68 -16.39
C ALA A 138 -13.63 -6.79 -15.22
N ARG A 139 -12.46 -6.17 -15.37
CA ARG A 139 -11.89 -5.24 -14.37
C ARG A 139 -12.74 -3.97 -14.21
N GLY A 140 -13.34 -3.49 -15.32
CA GLY A 140 -14.18 -2.29 -15.31
C GLY A 140 -13.39 -1.01 -15.04
N LEU A 141 -12.17 -0.92 -15.58
CA LEU A 141 -11.29 0.25 -15.40
C LEU A 141 -11.82 1.51 -16.11
N GLY A 142 -12.67 1.34 -17.12
CA GLY A 142 -13.31 2.45 -17.85
C GLY A 142 -12.36 3.25 -18.75
N ASP A 143 -11.15 2.74 -18.97
CA ASP A 143 -10.10 3.36 -19.81
C ASP A 143 -9.31 2.27 -20.55
N GLU A 144 -9.40 2.26 -21.88
CA GLU A 144 -8.67 1.31 -22.74
C GLU A 144 -7.15 1.41 -22.56
N THR A 145 -6.63 2.59 -22.22
CA THR A 145 -5.21 2.80 -21.94
C THR A 145 -4.78 1.99 -20.72
N LEU A 146 -5.60 1.99 -19.66
CA LEU A 146 -5.29 1.22 -18.44
C LEU A 146 -5.35 -0.29 -18.69
N GLU A 147 -6.27 -0.75 -19.54
CA GLU A 147 -6.32 -2.16 -19.96
C GLU A 147 -5.07 -2.55 -20.78
N MET A 148 -4.61 -1.68 -21.68
CA MET A 148 -3.36 -1.92 -22.44
C MET A 148 -2.13 -1.96 -21.53
N ILE A 149 -2.08 -1.11 -20.50
CA ILE A 149 -1.02 -1.12 -19.48
C ILE A 149 -1.08 -2.43 -18.68
N ALA A 150 -2.27 -2.84 -18.24
CA ALA A 150 -2.44 -4.12 -17.55
C ALA A 150 -1.88 -5.27 -18.39
N ASP A 151 -2.27 -5.37 -19.66
CA ASP A 151 -1.80 -6.40 -20.58
C ASP A 151 -0.29 -6.37 -20.79
N GLN A 152 0.31 -5.17 -20.86
CA GLN A 152 1.76 -5.00 -20.99
C GLN A 152 2.50 -5.55 -19.78
N PHE A 153 2.11 -5.15 -18.57
CA PHE A 153 2.77 -5.59 -17.35
C PHE A 153 2.43 -7.02 -16.96
N HIS A 154 1.27 -7.53 -17.38
CA HIS A 154 0.92 -8.93 -17.28
C HIS A 154 1.92 -9.80 -18.05
N ARG A 155 2.18 -9.47 -19.32
CA ARG A 155 3.18 -10.16 -20.15
C ARG A 155 4.58 -10.04 -19.56
N PHE A 156 4.98 -8.84 -19.12
CA PHE A 156 6.28 -8.65 -18.48
C PHE A 156 6.44 -9.55 -17.24
N ALA A 157 5.42 -9.62 -16.39
CA ALA A 157 5.44 -10.49 -15.22
C ALA A 157 5.53 -11.98 -15.58
N ASP A 158 4.83 -12.44 -16.61
CA ASP A 158 4.87 -13.83 -17.06
C ASP A 158 6.15 -14.22 -17.79
N GLU A 159 6.78 -13.28 -18.51
CA GLU A 159 7.97 -13.54 -19.31
C GLU A 159 9.27 -13.33 -18.52
N GLU A 160 9.36 -12.27 -17.71
CA GLU A 160 10.61 -11.82 -17.08
C GLU A 160 10.66 -12.05 -15.55
N VAL A 161 9.53 -12.37 -14.90
CA VAL A 161 9.45 -12.47 -13.44
C VAL A 161 9.06 -13.87 -12.96
N ALA A 162 7.83 -14.32 -13.23
CA ALA A 162 7.26 -15.53 -12.66
C ALA A 162 8.09 -16.80 -12.92
N PRO A 163 8.67 -17.02 -14.13
CA PRO A 163 9.49 -18.20 -14.39
C PRO A 163 10.79 -18.25 -13.56
N PHE A 164 11.28 -17.09 -13.10
CA PHE A 164 12.58 -16.96 -12.42
C PHE A 164 12.48 -16.77 -10.91
N ALA A 165 11.33 -16.31 -10.41
CA ALA A 165 11.12 -15.99 -8.99
C ALA A 165 11.47 -17.15 -8.04
N GLN A 166 11.11 -18.38 -8.42
CA GLN A 166 11.44 -19.59 -7.66
C GLN A 166 12.96 -19.78 -7.51
N ALA A 167 13.72 -19.55 -8.60
CA ALA A 167 15.17 -19.71 -8.59
C ALA A 167 15.84 -18.63 -7.73
N TRP A 168 15.37 -17.38 -7.81
CA TRP A 168 15.85 -16.29 -6.94
C TRP A 168 15.62 -16.62 -5.47
N HIS A 169 14.43 -17.13 -5.13
CA HIS A 169 14.10 -17.52 -3.76
C HIS A 169 15.01 -18.66 -3.25
N GLN A 170 15.18 -19.72 -4.03
CA GLN A 170 16.03 -20.87 -3.66
C GLN A 170 17.50 -20.50 -3.48
N GLN A 171 17.98 -19.50 -4.22
CA GLN A 171 19.37 -19.04 -4.17
C GLN A 171 19.59 -17.87 -3.21
N ASP A 172 18.54 -17.42 -2.51
CA ASP A 172 18.60 -16.25 -1.63
C ASP A 172 19.10 -14.97 -2.33
N GLN A 173 18.69 -14.81 -3.58
CA GLN A 173 19.14 -13.71 -4.42
C GLN A 173 18.19 -12.52 -4.34
N LEU A 174 18.79 -11.35 -4.41
CA LEU A 174 18.09 -10.13 -4.77
C LEU A 174 17.51 -10.26 -6.19
N ILE A 175 16.40 -9.57 -6.46
CA ILE A 175 15.86 -9.41 -7.81
C ILE A 175 16.99 -8.91 -8.72
N PRO A 176 17.29 -9.60 -9.83
CA PRO A 176 18.41 -9.25 -10.69
C PRO A 176 18.34 -7.80 -11.16
N ILE A 177 19.48 -7.12 -11.22
CA ILE A 177 19.54 -5.71 -11.66
C ILE A 177 18.94 -5.54 -13.06
N LYS A 178 19.12 -6.53 -13.94
CA LYS A 178 18.51 -6.54 -15.28
C LYS A 178 16.99 -6.35 -15.26
N VAL A 179 16.29 -6.95 -14.30
CA VAL A 179 14.83 -6.78 -14.15
C VAL A 179 14.50 -5.35 -13.72
N VAL A 180 15.30 -4.77 -12.82
CA VAL A 180 15.19 -3.37 -12.41
C VAL A 180 15.42 -2.44 -13.61
N ASP A 181 16.43 -2.71 -14.42
CA ASP A 181 16.75 -1.93 -15.63
C ASP A 181 15.60 -2.01 -16.65
N GLN A 182 15.03 -3.20 -16.88
CA GLN A 182 13.86 -3.36 -17.75
C GLN A 182 12.65 -2.60 -17.22
N MET A 183 12.40 -2.60 -15.91
CA MET A 183 11.34 -1.79 -15.29
C MET A 183 11.57 -0.29 -15.50
N ALA A 184 12.81 0.18 -15.42
CA ALA A 184 13.17 1.56 -15.68
C ALA A 184 12.92 1.95 -17.15
N GLU A 185 13.31 1.09 -18.10
CA GLU A 185 13.04 1.28 -19.53
C GLU A 185 11.54 1.32 -19.86
N LEU A 186 10.72 0.58 -19.10
CA LEU A 186 9.26 0.61 -19.19
C LEU A 186 8.61 1.82 -18.47
N GLY A 187 9.41 2.66 -17.81
CA GLY A 187 8.95 3.88 -17.14
C GLY A 187 8.27 3.64 -15.78
N VAL A 188 8.43 2.45 -15.18
CA VAL A 188 7.75 2.10 -13.91
C VAL A 188 8.09 3.07 -12.78
N PHE A 189 9.36 3.47 -12.68
CA PHE A 189 9.82 4.34 -11.58
C PHE A 189 9.37 5.80 -11.72
N GLY A 190 8.98 6.22 -12.91
CA GLY A 190 8.46 7.55 -13.21
C GLY A 190 6.96 7.61 -13.47
N LEU A 191 6.22 6.51 -13.28
CA LEU A 191 4.84 6.37 -13.75
C LEU A 191 3.91 7.48 -13.26
N THR A 192 4.04 7.88 -12.00
CA THR A 192 3.22 8.94 -11.36
C THR A 192 3.94 10.29 -11.24
N ILE A 193 5.23 10.34 -11.53
CA ILE A 193 6.01 11.59 -11.51
C ILE A 193 5.56 12.45 -12.69
N ALA A 194 5.44 13.76 -12.48
CA ALA A 194 5.01 14.70 -13.52
C ALA A 194 5.99 14.74 -14.70
N GLU A 195 5.47 14.99 -15.90
CA GLU A 195 6.26 15.07 -17.13
C GLU A 195 7.37 16.13 -17.08
N ASP A 196 7.13 17.26 -16.41
CA ASP A 196 8.12 18.33 -16.17
C ASP A 196 9.39 17.81 -15.46
N TRP A 197 9.27 16.68 -14.75
CA TRP A 197 10.35 16.01 -14.04
C TRP A 197 10.76 14.70 -14.70
N GLY A 198 10.42 14.47 -15.98
CA GLY A 198 10.81 13.28 -16.73
C GLY A 198 10.01 12.01 -16.40
N GLY A 199 8.90 12.13 -15.67
CA GLY A 199 7.96 11.04 -15.45
C GLY A 199 6.89 10.94 -16.54
N LEU A 200 5.91 10.05 -16.34
CA LEU A 200 4.82 9.78 -17.28
C LEU A 200 3.48 10.42 -16.89
N GLY A 201 3.35 10.94 -15.66
CA GLY A 201 2.16 11.66 -15.22
C GLY A 201 0.85 10.86 -15.28
N MET A 202 0.88 9.52 -15.25
CA MET A 202 -0.29 8.66 -15.54
C MET A 202 -1.27 8.53 -14.37
N GLY A 203 -0.91 9.03 -13.19
CA GLY A 203 -1.75 9.02 -12.00
C GLY A 203 -1.84 7.68 -11.28
N LYS A 204 -2.58 7.67 -10.16
CA LYS A 204 -2.62 6.56 -9.20
C LYS A 204 -3.29 5.30 -9.73
N MET A 205 -4.33 5.43 -10.55
CA MET A 205 -5.02 4.26 -11.12
C MET A 205 -4.09 3.42 -12.00
N ALA A 206 -3.27 4.07 -12.85
CA ALA A 206 -2.25 3.37 -13.61
C ALA A 206 -1.24 2.69 -12.69
N MET A 207 -0.82 3.35 -11.61
CA MET A 207 0.12 2.76 -10.65
C MET A 207 -0.44 1.55 -9.91
N CYS A 208 -1.73 1.56 -9.54
CA CYS A 208 -2.39 0.38 -8.98
C CYS A 208 -2.34 -0.79 -9.96
N VAL A 209 -2.71 -0.57 -11.23
CA VAL A 209 -2.70 -1.61 -12.27
C VAL A 209 -1.30 -2.18 -12.48
N VAL A 210 -0.28 -1.32 -12.62
CA VAL A 210 1.12 -1.76 -12.78
C VAL A 210 1.59 -2.53 -11.55
N THR A 211 1.28 -2.04 -10.35
CA THR A 211 1.69 -2.69 -9.09
C THR A 211 1.03 -4.06 -8.94
N GLU A 212 -0.25 -4.20 -9.27
CA GLU A 212 -1.00 -5.46 -9.22
C GLU A 212 -0.37 -6.51 -10.16
N GLU A 213 -0.13 -6.16 -11.43
CA GLU A 213 0.43 -7.11 -12.41
C GLU A 213 1.86 -7.53 -12.06
N LEU A 214 2.71 -6.59 -11.64
CA LEU A 214 4.07 -6.92 -11.21
C LEU A 214 4.09 -7.77 -9.94
N SER A 215 3.22 -7.46 -8.97
CA SER A 215 3.13 -8.19 -7.70
C SER A 215 2.57 -9.60 -7.88
N ARG A 216 1.69 -9.81 -8.88
CA ARG A 216 1.23 -11.14 -9.28
C ARG A 216 2.39 -12.04 -9.70
N GLY A 217 3.37 -11.50 -10.42
CA GLY A 217 4.59 -12.22 -10.76
C GLY A 217 5.46 -12.48 -9.53
N TYR A 218 5.79 -11.42 -8.80
CA TYR A 218 6.53 -11.49 -7.53
C TYR A 218 6.36 -10.18 -6.77
N LEU A 219 5.86 -10.24 -5.51
CA LEU A 219 5.57 -9.07 -4.66
C LEU A 219 6.68 -8.00 -4.65
N GLY A 220 7.94 -8.45 -4.73
CA GLY A 220 9.08 -7.57 -4.74
C GLY A 220 9.22 -6.67 -5.93
N VAL A 221 8.82 -7.17 -7.10
CA VAL A 221 8.90 -6.43 -8.36
C VAL A 221 7.89 -5.30 -8.34
N GLY A 222 6.65 -5.54 -7.88
CA GLY A 222 5.69 -4.46 -7.68
C GLY A 222 6.16 -3.45 -6.63
N SER A 223 6.74 -3.95 -5.52
CA SER A 223 7.22 -3.11 -4.44
C SER A 223 8.37 -2.17 -4.84
N LEU A 224 9.22 -2.54 -5.81
CA LEU A 224 10.25 -1.64 -6.36
C LEU A 224 9.62 -0.37 -6.95
N GLY A 225 8.53 -0.51 -7.70
CA GLY A 225 7.77 0.63 -8.24
C GLY A 225 7.19 1.50 -7.12
N THR A 226 6.54 0.88 -6.13
CA THR A 226 5.93 1.60 -4.99
C THR A 226 6.94 2.43 -4.19
N ARG A 227 8.20 1.98 -4.07
CA ARG A 227 9.24 2.78 -3.41
C ARG A 227 9.53 4.07 -4.16
N SER A 228 9.65 3.97 -5.49
CA SER A 228 9.85 5.12 -6.36
C SER A 228 8.66 6.08 -6.31
N GLU A 229 7.44 5.56 -6.41
CA GLU A 229 6.20 6.34 -6.32
C GLU A 229 6.14 7.17 -5.04
N ILE A 230 6.29 6.53 -3.87
CA ILE A 230 6.15 7.21 -2.57
C ILE A 230 7.28 8.22 -2.35
N ALA A 231 8.50 7.91 -2.77
CA ALA A 231 9.60 8.87 -2.69
C ALA A 231 9.39 10.07 -3.63
N GLY A 232 8.93 9.81 -4.86
CA GLY A 232 8.58 10.84 -5.83
C GLY A 232 7.47 11.76 -5.33
N GLU A 233 6.44 11.20 -4.71
CA GLU A 233 5.35 11.96 -4.10
C GLU A 233 5.82 12.78 -2.90
N LEU A 234 6.58 12.18 -1.98
CA LEU A 234 7.14 12.86 -0.82
C LEU A 234 7.97 14.11 -1.24
N ILE A 235 8.82 13.95 -2.26
CA ILE A 235 9.65 15.04 -2.79
C ILE A 235 8.80 16.04 -3.60
N GLY A 236 7.84 15.57 -4.39
CA GLY A 236 6.95 16.41 -5.17
C GLY A 236 6.10 17.34 -4.31
N LEU A 237 5.57 16.83 -3.19
CA LEU A 237 4.74 17.58 -2.24
C LEU A 237 5.57 18.42 -1.27
N GLY A 238 6.66 17.85 -0.74
CA GLY A 238 7.40 18.43 0.38
C GLY A 238 8.73 19.09 0.03
N GLY A 239 9.27 18.89 -1.17
CA GLY A 239 10.60 19.35 -1.56
C GLY A 239 10.67 20.80 -2.00
N THR A 240 11.88 21.37 -2.00
CA THR A 240 12.16 22.64 -2.69
C THR A 240 12.23 22.44 -4.20
N ASP A 241 12.22 23.51 -4.98
CA ASP A 241 12.33 23.43 -6.44
C ASP A 241 13.66 22.79 -6.87
N GLU A 242 14.76 23.08 -6.17
CA GLU A 242 16.07 22.47 -6.44
C GLU A 242 16.08 20.97 -6.13
N GLN A 243 15.43 20.55 -5.03
CA GLN A 243 15.29 19.14 -4.68
C GLN A 243 14.49 18.38 -5.75
N LYS A 244 13.38 18.97 -6.21
CA LYS A 244 12.54 18.41 -7.28
C LYS A 244 13.30 18.30 -8.59
N GLN A 245 13.94 19.39 -9.03
CA GLN A 245 14.75 19.45 -10.25
C GLN A 245 15.88 18.42 -10.28
N THR A 246 16.51 18.16 -9.13
CA THR A 246 17.68 17.29 -9.06
C THR A 246 17.31 15.82 -8.93
N LEU A 247 16.31 15.50 -8.09
CA LEU A 247 16.04 14.12 -7.67
C LEU A 247 14.92 13.44 -8.47
N LEU A 248 13.84 14.16 -8.79
CA LEU A 248 12.68 13.53 -9.45
C LEU A 248 13.02 12.93 -10.82
N PRO A 249 13.79 13.59 -11.70
CA PRO A 249 14.19 12.99 -12.98
C PRO A 249 15.03 11.73 -12.83
N LYS A 250 15.89 11.68 -11.81
CA LYS A 250 16.76 10.53 -11.53
C LYS A 250 16.00 9.36 -10.92
N ILE A 251 14.99 9.65 -10.11
CA ILE A 251 14.07 8.64 -9.59
C ILE A 251 13.22 8.10 -10.75
N ALA A 252 12.67 8.98 -11.59
CA ALA A 252 11.83 8.59 -12.72
C ALA A 252 12.55 7.66 -13.71
N SER A 253 13.84 7.91 -13.96
CA SER A 253 14.67 7.09 -14.86
C SER A 253 15.23 5.81 -14.22
N GLY A 254 15.09 5.60 -12.91
CA GLY A 254 15.73 4.52 -12.18
C GLY A 254 17.25 4.71 -11.94
N GLU A 255 17.83 5.87 -12.27
CA GLU A 255 19.22 6.21 -11.91
C GLU A 255 19.40 6.18 -10.38
N ILE A 256 18.42 6.71 -9.65
CA ILE A 256 18.34 6.66 -8.20
C ILE A 256 17.23 5.71 -7.78
N LEU A 257 17.59 4.72 -6.96
CA LEU A 257 16.65 3.81 -6.31
C LEU A 257 16.42 4.27 -4.86
N PRO A 258 15.22 4.75 -4.51
CA PRO A 258 14.94 5.21 -3.16
C PRO A 258 14.50 4.08 -2.22
N THR A 259 14.73 4.26 -0.93
CA THR A 259 14.11 3.45 0.13
C THR A 259 13.67 4.28 1.33
N ALA A 260 12.66 3.81 2.04
CA ALA A 260 12.12 4.43 3.24
C ALA A 260 12.88 3.96 4.48
N VAL A 261 13.33 4.90 5.32
CA VAL A 261 14.13 4.59 6.51
C VAL A 261 13.51 5.20 7.76
N PHE A 262 12.51 4.50 8.31
CA PHE A 262 11.65 5.02 9.38
C PHE A 262 11.76 4.21 10.67
N THR A 263 11.48 2.90 10.60
CA THR A 263 11.34 1.99 11.74
C THR A 263 12.64 1.81 12.52
N GLU A 264 12.54 1.76 13.84
CA GLU A 264 13.64 1.49 14.78
C GLU A 264 13.37 0.19 15.55
N PRO A 265 14.39 -0.48 16.11
CA PRO A 265 14.21 -1.75 16.82
C PRO A 265 13.13 -1.72 17.92
N ASN A 266 12.92 -0.56 18.54
CA ASN A 266 11.93 -0.36 19.61
C ASN A 266 10.78 0.60 19.20
N THR A 267 10.67 0.96 17.92
CA THR A 267 9.69 1.97 17.46
C THR A 267 9.24 1.67 16.03
N GLY A 268 8.04 1.08 15.91
CA GLY A 268 7.35 0.84 14.63
C GLY A 268 6.05 1.65 14.53
N SER A 269 4.96 1.12 15.11
CA SER A 269 3.63 1.75 15.04
C SER A 269 3.59 3.17 15.63
N ASP A 270 4.31 3.43 16.73
CA ASP A 270 4.44 4.78 17.33
C ASP A 270 5.63 5.56 16.72
N LEU A 271 5.60 5.78 15.40
CA LEU A 271 6.72 6.37 14.68
C LEU A 271 7.08 7.79 15.17
N ALA A 272 6.14 8.51 15.79
CA ALA A 272 6.36 9.82 16.39
C ALA A 272 7.39 9.81 17.54
N SER A 273 7.62 8.64 18.15
CA SER A 273 8.52 8.45 19.30
C SER A 273 9.94 8.00 18.92
N LEU A 274 10.27 8.00 17.62
CA LEU A 274 11.60 7.57 17.15
C LEU A 274 12.74 8.41 17.76
N ARG A 275 13.92 7.81 17.85
CA ARG A 275 15.07 8.32 18.62
C ARG A 275 16.31 8.61 17.78
N THR A 276 16.40 8.10 16.56
CA THR A 276 17.50 8.43 15.62
C THR A 276 17.58 9.94 15.49
N LYS A 277 18.74 10.51 15.82
CA LYS A 277 18.94 11.95 15.89
C LYS A 277 19.78 12.44 14.72
N ALA A 278 19.52 13.67 14.30
CA ALA A 278 20.37 14.38 13.35
C ALA A 278 20.74 15.74 13.95
N VAL A 279 22.04 15.97 14.15
CA VAL A 279 22.56 17.23 14.70
C VAL A 279 23.14 18.07 13.58
N LYS A 280 22.65 19.29 13.41
CA LYS A 280 23.14 20.23 12.41
C LYS A 280 24.41 20.92 12.89
N THR A 281 25.51 20.74 12.18
CA THR A 281 26.79 21.42 12.44
C THR A 281 27.49 21.75 11.12
N ASN A 282 28.00 22.98 10.97
CA ASN A 282 28.81 23.39 9.82
C ASN A 282 28.17 23.13 8.44
N GLY A 283 26.86 23.33 8.30
CA GLY A 283 26.15 23.13 7.03
C GLY A 283 25.88 21.66 6.66
N ALA A 284 26.02 20.74 7.61
CA ALA A 284 25.70 19.32 7.45
C ALA A 284 24.93 18.79 8.66
N TYR A 285 24.15 17.74 8.45
CA TYR A 285 23.56 16.93 9.52
C TYR A 285 24.46 15.73 9.80
N THR A 286 24.78 15.51 11.07
CA THR A 286 25.42 14.28 11.55
C THR A 286 24.38 13.41 12.23
N ILE A 287 24.16 12.20 11.69
CA ILE A 287 23.13 11.27 12.13
C ILE A 287 23.71 10.20 13.05
N THR A 288 22.99 9.90 14.12
CA THR A 288 23.28 8.79 15.03
C THR A 288 22.01 8.06 15.40
N GLY A 289 21.98 6.74 15.25
CA GLY A 289 20.83 5.93 15.62
C GLY A 289 20.84 4.55 14.98
N ALA A 290 19.75 3.81 15.17
CA ALA A 290 19.56 2.49 14.59
C ALA A 290 18.19 2.40 13.94
N LYS A 291 18.15 1.78 12.76
CA LYS A 291 16.94 1.51 11.99
C LYS A 291 16.88 0.02 11.68
N THR A 292 15.69 -0.51 11.45
CA THR A 292 15.50 -1.95 11.17
C THR A 292 14.30 -2.15 10.24
N TRP A 293 14.18 -3.34 9.67
CA TRP A 293 13.17 -3.66 8.64
C TRP A 293 13.27 -2.76 7.41
N ILE A 294 14.50 -2.34 7.05
CA ILE A 294 14.70 -1.45 5.91
C ILE A 294 14.86 -2.27 4.64
N THR A 295 13.80 -2.30 3.84
CA THR A 295 13.77 -3.01 2.56
C THR A 295 14.73 -2.38 1.56
N HIS A 296 15.47 -3.19 0.79
CA HIS A 296 16.33 -2.74 -0.32
C HIS A 296 17.49 -1.81 0.06
N ALA A 297 17.84 -1.72 1.35
CA ALA A 297 18.81 -0.73 1.85
C ALA A 297 20.19 -0.81 1.19
N ALA A 298 20.70 -2.01 0.90
CA ALA A 298 22.03 -2.16 0.29
C ALA A 298 22.11 -1.53 -1.10
N ARG A 299 21.05 -1.70 -1.93
CA ARG A 299 21.04 -1.27 -3.34
C ARG A 299 20.35 0.08 -3.60
N SER A 300 19.85 0.75 -2.56
CA SER A 300 19.32 2.10 -2.70
C SER A 300 20.44 3.15 -2.82
N ASP A 301 20.15 4.25 -3.50
CA ASP A 301 21.04 5.42 -3.61
C ASP A 301 20.53 6.58 -2.75
N LEU A 302 19.24 6.57 -2.42
CA LEU A 302 18.57 7.60 -1.63
C LEU A 302 17.76 6.98 -0.50
N MET A 303 17.95 7.48 0.71
CA MET A 303 17.13 7.14 1.87
C MET A 303 16.22 8.31 2.21
N THR A 304 14.90 8.09 2.22
CA THR A 304 13.97 9.02 2.89
C THR A 304 14.01 8.70 4.38
N LEU A 305 14.87 9.42 5.10
CA LEU A 305 15.29 9.09 6.46
C LEU A 305 14.60 10.02 7.47
N LEU A 306 13.70 9.45 8.28
CA LEU A 306 13.01 10.20 9.33
C LEU A 306 13.83 10.20 10.63
N VAL A 307 14.17 11.40 11.09
CA VAL A 307 15.06 11.65 12.23
C VAL A 307 14.50 12.71 13.16
N ARG A 308 14.97 12.71 14.41
CA ARG A 308 14.73 13.79 15.37
C ARG A 308 15.81 14.86 15.23
N THR A 309 15.43 16.06 14.80
CA THR A 309 16.34 17.23 14.77
C THR A 309 16.19 18.10 16.02
N ASP A 310 15.02 18.08 16.64
CA ASP A 310 14.76 18.77 17.91
C ASP A 310 14.53 17.74 19.05
N PRO A 311 15.50 17.55 19.96
CA PRO A 311 15.37 16.63 21.09
C PRO A 311 14.43 17.14 22.19
N ASP A 312 14.19 18.45 22.27
CA ASP A 312 13.40 19.07 23.33
C ASP A 312 11.90 19.11 22.97
N THR A 313 11.56 18.95 21.69
CA THR A 313 10.19 18.86 21.21
C THR A 313 9.69 17.39 21.18
N PRO A 314 8.75 17.00 22.06
CA PRO A 314 8.23 15.64 22.09
C PRO A 314 7.30 15.33 20.90
N GLY A 315 7.17 14.02 20.63
CA GLY A 315 6.30 13.51 19.56
C GLY A 315 6.75 13.93 18.16
N TYR A 316 5.77 13.99 17.25
CA TYR A 316 6.01 14.13 15.82
C TYR A 316 6.59 15.48 15.40
N LYS A 317 6.42 16.53 16.22
CA LYS A 317 6.83 17.91 15.89
C LYS A 317 8.35 18.10 15.89
N GLY A 318 9.09 17.24 16.60
CA GLY A 318 10.55 17.26 16.61
C GLY A 318 11.19 16.47 15.46
N LEU A 319 10.38 15.92 14.54
CA LEU A 319 10.84 15.05 13.47
C LEU A 319 11.00 15.78 12.13
N SER A 320 12.08 15.47 11.45
CA SER A 320 12.45 16.02 10.13
C SER A 320 12.74 14.88 9.17
N MET A 321 12.44 15.10 7.89
CA MET A 321 12.74 14.15 6.82
C MET A 321 14.03 14.59 6.11
N LEU A 322 14.99 13.67 6.00
CA LEU A 322 16.22 13.87 5.24
C LEU A 322 16.18 13.04 3.95
N LEU A 323 16.53 13.65 2.83
CA LEU A 323 16.83 13.02 1.54
C LEU A 323 18.31 12.60 1.57
N ALA A 324 18.58 11.50 2.28
CA ALA A 324 19.92 11.04 2.59
C ALA A 324 20.50 10.18 1.46
N GLU A 325 21.21 10.82 0.54
CA GLU A 325 21.97 10.13 -0.51
C GLU A 325 23.12 9.30 0.08
N LYS A 326 23.35 8.12 -0.51
CA LYS A 326 24.47 7.23 -0.17
C LYS A 326 24.98 6.49 -1.41
N PRO A 327 26.26 6.07 -1.43
CA PRO A 327 26.73 5.13 -2.43
C PRO A 327 25.95 3.80 -2.36
N ARG A 328 25.62 3.26 -3.53
CA ARG A 328 25.07 1.91 -3.68
C ARG A 328 26.09 0.88 -3.20
N GLY A 329 25.65 -0.05 -2.35
CA GLY A 329 26.46 -1.18 -1.93
C GLY A 329 26.45 -2.32 -2.95
N ASN A 330 27.32 -3.30 -2.71
CA ASN A 330 27.33 -4.59 -3.42
C ASN A 330 27.33 -5.74 -2.40
N GLU A 331 27.49 -6.98 -2.86
CA GLU A 331 27.46 -8.15 -1.98
C GLU A 331 28.64 -8.20 -0.99
N ASP A 332 29.82 -7.69 -1.37
CA ASP A 332 31.02 -7.67 -0.54
C ASP A 332 31.02 -6.50 0.47
N ASP A 333 30.47 -5.36 0.06
CA ASP A 333 30.35 -4.15 0.87
C ASP A 333 28.95 -3.51 0.67
N PRO A 334 27.93 -3.96 1.43
CA PRO A 334 26.55 -3.50 1.24
C PRO A 334 26.33 -2.06 1.74
N PHE A 335 27.22 -1.53 2.59
CA PHE A 335 27.09 -0.20 3.20
C PHE A 335 28.42 0.56 3.18
N PRO A 336 28.92 0.95 2.00
CA PRO A 336 30.24 1.59 1.85
C PRO A 336 30.30 3.03 2.37
N ALA A 337 29.16 3.61 2.77
CA ALA A 337 29.08 4.98 3.21
C ALA A 337 29.73 5.18 4.60
N PRO A 338 30.63 6.17 4.78
CA PRO A 338 31.23 6.44 6.09
C PRO A 338 30.18 6.76 7.16
N GLY A 339 30.33 6.17 8.35
CA GLY A 339 29.41 6.36 9.47
C GLY A 339 28.08 5.61 9.34
N MET A 340 27.95 4.74 8.33
CA MET A 340 26.82 3.84 8.15
C MET A 340 27.31 2.39 8.13
N SER A 341 26.54 1.49 8.72
CA SER A 341 26.75 0.05 8.63
C SER A 341 25.40 -0.66 8.70
N GLY A 342 25.37 -1.94 8.38
CA GLY A 342 24.14 -2.71 8.47
C GLY A 342 24.36 -4.19 8.21
N THR A 343 23.32 -4.97 8.52
CA THR A 343 23.28 -6.42 8.38
C THR A 343 21.94 -6.85 7.81
N GLU A 344 21.95 -7.85 6.95
CA GLU A 344 20.72 -8.47 6.46
C GLU A 344 19.97 -9.16 7.61
N ILE A 345 18.65 -9.04 7.60
CA ILE A 345 17.73 -9.78 8.46
C ILE A 345 17.26 -11.01 7.68
N GLU A 346 17.42 -12.20 8.24
CA GLU A 346 16.85 -13.41 7.64
C GLU A 346 15.32 -13.41 7.82
N VAL A 347 14.59 -13.34 6.71
CA VAL A 347 13.12 -13.26 6.70
C VAL A 347 12.49 -14.51 6.10
N LEU A 348 11.32 -14.90 6.63
CA LEU A 348 10.48 -15.94 6.04
C LEU A 348 9.94 -15.50 4.67
N GLY A 349 10.15 -16.33 3.65
CA GLY A 349 9.47 -16.19 2.35
C GLY A 349 10.14 -15.22 1.39
N TYR A 350 9.50 -14.06 1.14
CA TYR A 350 9.91 -13.08 0.13
C TYR A 350 11.20 -12.35 0.56
N ARG A 351 12.28 -12.47 -0.25
CA ARG A 351 13.61 -11.89 0.03
C ARG A 351 14.21 -11.11 -1.14
N GLY A 352 13.43 -10.78 -2.17
CA GLY A 352 13.91 -10.21 -3.43
C GLY A 352 14.52 -8.81 -3.33
N MET A 353 14.24 -8.08 -2.25
CA MET A 353 14.90 -6.81 -1.95
C MET A 353 15.77 -6.88 -0.69
N LYS A 354 15.62 -7.95 0.09
CA LYS A 354 16.15 -8.14 1.45
C LYS A 354 15.72 -7.01 2.41
N GLU A 355 15.85 -7.30 3.69
CA GLU A 355 15.54 -6.39 4.78
C GLU A 355 16.79 -6.23 5.63
N PHE A 356 17.06 -5.02 6.11
CA PHE A 356 18.32 -4.72 6.80
C PHE A 356 18.08 -4.03 8.15
N GLU A 357 18.94 -4.37 9.10
CA GLU A 357 19.27 -3.50 10.23
C GLU A 357 20.32 -2.50 9.76
N LEU A 358 20.15 -1.23 10.13
CA LEU A 358 21.10 -0.17 9.82
C LEU A 358 21.52 0.53 11.11
N ALA A 359 22.82 0.78 11.25
CA ALA A 359 23.38 1.61 12.29
C ALA A 359 24.05 2.84 11.67
N PHE A 360 23.70 4.00 12.22
CA PHE A 360 24.33 5.28 11.88
C PHE A 360 25.16 5.72 13.08
N ASP A 361 26.46 5.87 12.87
CA ASP A 361 27.42 6.43 13.82
C ASP A 361 28.20 7.54 13.15
N GLY A 362 27.61 8.74 13.15
CA GLY A 362 28.23 9.89 12.52
C GLY A 362 28.08 9.92 11.00
N PHE A 363 27.07 9.25 10.44
CA PHE A 363 26.72 9.38 9.02
C PHE A 363 26.37 10.83 8.71
N GLN A 364 26.92 11.40 7.63
CA GLN A 364 26.77 12.82 7.31
C GLN A 364 26.02 13.03 6.00
N VAL A 365 25.12 14.01 6.00
CA VAL A 365 24.45 14.53 4.80
C VAL A 365 24.50 16.05 4.80
N PRO A 366 24.52 16.71 3.63
CA PRO A 366 24.49 18.17 3.57
C PRO A 366 23.20 18.75 4.16
N GLU A 367 23.22 20.01 4.60
CA GLU A 367 22.02 20.71 5.07
C GLU A 367 20.89 20.72 4.03
N ALA A 368 21.25 20.79 2.74
CA ALA A 368 20.31 20.72 1.61
C ALA A 368 19.55 19.39 1.51
N ALA A 369 19.98 18.34 2.23
CA ALA A 369 19.25 17.08 2.33
C ALA A 369 17.94 17.22 3.15
N LEU A 370 17.76 18.28 3.94
CA LEU A 370 16.51 18.52 4.66
C LEU A 370 15.36 18.78 3.68
N LEU A 371 14.37 17.89 3.63
CA LEU A 371 13.21 18.01 2.74
C LEU A 371 12.43 19.29 3.04
N GLY A 372 12.30 20.17 2.03
CA GLY A 372 11.53 21.41 2.16
C GLY A 372 12.17 22.50 3.03
N ALA A 373 13.46 22.36 3.37
CA ALA A 373 14.29 23.35 4.07
C ALA A 373 13.85 23.78 5.49
N THR A 374 12.78 23.19 6.04
CA THR A 374 12.25 23.53 7.38
C THR A 374 12.19 22.30 8.27
N GLU A 375 12.86 22.35 9.42
CA GLU A 375 12.84 21.26 10.41
C GLU A 375 11.45 21.08 11.05
N GLY A 376 11.19 19.91 11.62
CA GLY A 376 9.94 19.60 12.33
C GLY A 376 8.74 19.33 11.41
N GLN A 377 8.95 19.29 10.10
CA GLN A 377 7.90 18.99 9.11
C GLN A 377 7.87 17.52 8.68
N GLY A 378 8.85 16.70 9.07
CA GLY A 378 9.07 15.36 8.51
C GLY A 378 7.88 14.43 8.64
N PHE A 379 7.22 14.43 9.80
CA PHE A 379 6.04 13.59 10.02
C PHE A 379 4.83 14.04 9.21
N LYS A 380 4.62 15.36 9.06
CA LYS A 380 3.52 15.90 8.24
C LYS A 380 3.74 15.62 6.76
N GLN A 381 4.98 15.77 6.29
CA GLN A 381 5.37 15.42 4.92
C GLN A 381 5.14 13.92 4.66
N LEU A 382 5.49 13.05 5.60
CA LEU A 382 5.20 11.61 5.50
C LEU A 382 3.69 11.31 5.45
N MET A 383 2.90 11.91 6.34
CA MET A 383 1.44 11.71 6.37
C MET A 383 0.76 12.07 5.05
N ALA A 384 1.30 13.06 4.32
CA ALA A 384 0.76 13.43 3.02
C ALA A 384 0.87 12.30 1.98
N THR A 385 1.75 11.31 2.19
CA THR A 385 1.92 10.15 1.29
C THR A 385 1.04 8.94 1.67
N PHE A 386 0.23 9.04 2.73
CA PHE A 386 -0.62 7.92 3.15
C PHE A 386 -1.90 7.79 2.30
N GLU A 387 -2.30 8.85 1.58
CA GLU A 387 -3.55 8.89 0.81
C GLU A 387 -3.44 9.51 -0.59
N ALA A 388 -2.54 10.49 -0.80
CA ALA A 388 -2.70 11.64 -1.72
C ALA A 388 -3.06 11.34 -3.20
#